data_AF-A0A3M1HIM6-F1
#
_entry.id   AF-A0A3M1HIM6-F1
#
_cell.length_a   1.000
_cell.length_b   1.000
_cell.length_c   1.000
_cell.angle_alpha   90.00
_cell.angle_beta   90.00
_cell.angle_gamma   90.00
#
_symmetry.space_group_name_H-M   'P 1'
#
loop_
_entity.id
_entity.type
_entity.pdbx_description
1 polymer ?
#
loop_
_entity_poly.entity_id
_entity_poly.type
_entity_poly.pdbx_seq_one_letter_code
_entity_poly.pdbx_strand_id
1 'polypeptide(L)'
;MSIFRALDVAQSALVANQRAMDVVSQNLAGAANPDYSRQQVELAARTPETIGGVVYGRGVDVRAVRRVVDPLVMGMLVDAHAEEGFARMRAQALADIAPVFGDATTSDLTDAVMRFFDAWRTFANQPADAGAQAQARVQSEALARTFRRQAAALDAALVRLDQQLRDRVTQANALLDQIAALNREIQRLEASNARPGAPANDLRDQRDAAVRKLAALISVQWIPSANGEPMLQLASGDLLVQGGKARHLVVDASGNLALAETQAPIQAPLRGEIGGLVQARQDIQTLRGALDQMARDL
;
A
#
# COMPACT_ATOMS: atom_id res chain seq x y z
N MET A 1 32.40 -53.86 9.73
CA MET A 1 31.96 -52.48 10.06
C MET A 1 33.21 -51.68 10.43
N SER A 2 33.64 -50.73 9.58
CA SER A 2 34.85 -49.93 9.85
C SER A 2 34.49 -48.76 10.76
N ILE A 3 35.25 -48.56 11.86
CA ILE A 3 35.08 -47.45 12.83
C ILE A 3 35.03 -46.09 12.12
N PHE A 4 35.75 -45.93 11.01
CA PHE A 4 35.74 -44.71 10.19
C PHE A 4 34.36 -44.34 9.65
N ARG A 5 33.49 -45.31 9.34
CA ARG A 5 32.12 -45.02 8.86
C ARG A 5 31.21 -44.55 9.99
N ALA A 6 31.32 -45.18 11.17
CA ALA A 6 30.58 -44.75 12.34
C ALA A 6 30.98 -43.32 12.74
N LEU A 7 32.27 -42.99 12.62
CA LEU A 7 32.79 -41.64 12.85
C LEU A 7 32.29 -40.63 11.81
N ASP A 8 32.24 -40.95 10.51
CA ASP A 8 31.70 -40.05 9.47
C ASP A 8 30.20 -39.79 9.66
N VAL A 9 29.44 -40.84 10.01
CA VAL A 9 28.00 -40.69 10.36
C VAL A 9 27.84 -39.82 11.60
N ALA A 10 28.61 -40.05 12.66
CA ALA A 10 28.55 -39.23 13.87
C ALA A 10 28.96 -37.77 13.61
N GLN A 11 30.01 -37.55 12.81
CA GLN A 11 30.48 -36.21 12.43
C GLN A 11 29.40 -35.46 11.64
N SER A 12 28.82 -36.10 10.62
CA SER A 12 27.75 -35.48 9.82
C SER A 12 26.52 -35.14 10.67
N ALA A 13 26.13 -36.02 11.59
CA ALA A 13 25.05 -35.76 12.55
C ALA A 13 25.35 -34.60 13.50
N LEU A 14 26.57 -34.48 14.03
CA LEU A 14 26.97 -33.36 14.89
C LEU A 14 26.96 -32.03 14.14
N VAL A 15 27.52 -31.99 12.93
CA VAL A 15 27.54 -30.78 12.09
C VAL A 15 26.10 -30.35 11.71
N ALA A 16 25.24 -31.31 11.38
CA ALA A 16 23.84 -31.04 11.07
C ALA A 16 23.08 -30.47 12.29
N ASN A 17 23.27 -31.06 13.48
CA ASN A 17 22.64 -30.58 14.71
C ASN A 17 23.19 -29.22 15.17
N GLN A 18 24.48 -28.95 14.99
CA GLN A 18 25.05 -27.62 15.27
C GLN A 18 24.34 -26.54 14.43
N ARG A 19 24.18 -26.78 13.12
CA ARG A 19 23.43 -25.87 12.24
C ARG A 19 21.96 -25.74 12.62
N ALA A 20 21.34 -26.82 13.09
CA ALA A 20 19.98 -26.77 13.61
C ALA A 20 19.88 -25.88 14.85
N MET A 21 20.85 -25.94 15.76
CA MET A 21 20.93 -25.05 16.93
C MET A 21 21.18 -23.60 16.53
N ASP A 22 22.02 -23.34 15.53
CA ASP A 22 22.21 -21.98 14.99
C ASP A 22 20.89 -21.40 14.48
N VAL A 23 20.09 -22.19 13.77
CA VAL A 23 18.75 -21.76 13.29
C VAL A 23 17.77 -21.59 14.45
N VAL A 24 17.82 -22.40 15.49
CA VAL A 24 17.03 -22.17 16.71
C VAL A 24 17.43 -20.85 17.38
N SER A 25 18.73 -20.57 17.49
CA SER A 25 19.26 -19.31 18.02
C SER A 25 18.80 -18.12 17.19
N GLN A 26 18.86 -18.23 15.86
CA GLN A 26 18.39 -17.19 14.94
C GLN A 26 16.88 -16.95 15.08
N ASN A 27 16.09 -18.01 15.20
CA ASN A 27 14.64 -17.89 15.44
C ASN A 27 14.35 -17.20 16.78
N LEU A 28 15.10 -17.51 17.83
CA LEU A 28 14.95 -16.89 19.14
C LEU A 28 15.31 -15.40 19.09
N ALA A 29 16.40 -15.05 18.42
CA ALA A 29 16.82 -13.66 18.23
C ALA A 29 15.79 -12.87 17.39
N GLY A 30 15.22 -13.50 16.36
CA GLY A 30 14.20 -12.92 15.49
C GLY A 30 12.78 -12.90 16.08
N ALA A 31 12.52 -13.59 17.19
CA ALA A 31 11.16 -13.81 17.71
C ALA A 31 10.40 -12.51 18.04
N ALA A 32 11.11 -11.45 18.39
CA ALA A 32 10.52 -10.14 18.68
C ALA A 32 10.31 -9.25 17.43
N ASN A 33 10.84 -9.65 16.27
CA ASN A 33 10.70 -8.90 15.04
C ASN A 33 9.41 -9.36 14.30
N PRO A 34 8.39 -8.50 14.14
CA PRO A 34 7.15 -8.87 13.47
C PRO A 34 7.33 -9.21 11.98
N ASP A 35 8.42 -8.77 11.37
CA ASP A 35 8.73 -9.03 9.97
C ASP A 35 9.53 -10.32 9.76
N TYR A 36 9.98 -10.97 10.83
CA TYR A 36 10.79 -12.19 10.79
C TYR A 36 9.94 -13.42 10.49
N SER A 37 10.40 -14.26 9.56
CA SER A 37 9.81 -15.57 9.32
C SER A 37 10.58 -16.66 10.03
N ARG A 38 9.85 -17.55 10.72
CA ARG A 38 10.47 -18.73 11.35
C ARG A 38 11.18 -19.56 10.28
N GLN A 39 12.42 -19.94 10.57
CA GLN A 39 13.23 -20.78 9.71
C GLN A 39 13.25 -22.23 10.21
N GLN A 40 13.20 -23.18 9.28
CA GLN A 40 13.22 -24.62 9.55
C GLN A 40 14.37 -25.28 8.79
N VAL A 41 15.17 -26.06 9.50
CA VAL A 41 16.22 -26.89 8.90
C VAL A 41 15.60 -28.14 8.29
N GLU A 42 15.89 -28.38 7.02
CA GLU A 42 15.56 -29.61 6.32
C GLU A 42 16.81 -30.50 6.28
N LEU A 43 16.76 -31.62 7.01
CA LEU A 43 17.80 -32.63 7.00
C LEU A 43 17.49 -33.67 5.93
N ALA A 44 18.50 -34.08 5.17
CA ALA A 44 18.39 -35.18 4.21
C ALA A 44 19.48 -36.21 4.47
N ALA A 45 19.13 -37.49 4.29
CA ALA A 45 20.12 -38.54 4.30
C ALA A 45 21.10 -38.34 3.13
N ARG A 46 22.40 -38.51 3.41
CA ARG A 46 23.43 -38.53 2.37
C ARG A 46 23.19 -39.70 1.43
N THR A 47 23.60 -39.55 0.16
CA THR A 47 23.56 -40.64 -0.83
C THR A 47 24.17 -41.91 -0.22
N PRO A 48 23.41 -43.01 -0.15
CA PRO A 48 23.90 -44.28 0.40
C PRO A 48 25.05 -44.84 -0.42
N GLU A 49 25.91 -45.63 0.20
CA GLU A 49 27.01 -46.33 -0.46
C GLU A 49 26.71 -47.83 -0.53
N THR A 50 26.89 -48.43 -1.71
CA THR A 50 26.69 -49.87 -1.91
C THR A 50 28.04 -50.58 -1.94
N ILE A 51 28.25 -51.52 -1.03
CA ILE A 51 29.50 -52.28 -0.92
C ILE A 51 29.17 -53.75 -0.76
N GLY A 52 29.68 -54.58 -1.69
CA GLY A 52 29.45 -56.02 -1.67
C GLY A 52 27.97 -56.41 -1.78
N GLY A 53 27.16 -55.62 -2.49
CA GLY A 53 25.71 -55.84 -2.65
C GLY A 53 24.84 -55.35 -1.47
N VAL A 54 25.44 -54.79 -0.42
CA VAL A 54 24.72 -54.23 0.74
C VAL A 54 24.74 -52.71 0.70
N VAL A 55 23.58 -52.08 0.90
CA VAL A 55 23.41 -50.61 0.94
C VAL A 55 23.62 -50.10 2.36
N TYR A 56 24.50 -49.12 2.53
CA TYR A 56 24.79 -48.48 3.81
C TYR A 56 24.47 -46.98 3.75
N GLY A 57 23.81 -46.46 4.79
CA GLY A 57 23.63 -45.02 4.95
C GLY A 57 24.94 -44.32 5.33
N ARG A 58 25.14 -43.09 4.83
CA ARG A 58 26.32 -42.27 5.11
C ARG A 58 26.07 -41.10 6.08
N GLY A 59 24.98 -41.16 6.84
CA GLY A 59 24.58 -40.07 7.75
C GLY A 59 23.70 -39.02 7.06
N VAL A 60 23.73 -37.79 7.56
CA VAL A 60 22.80 -36.72 7.18
C VAL A 60 23.52 -35.44 6.81
N ASP A 61 22.93 -34.66 5.91
CA ASP A 61 23.34 -33.29 5.62
C ASP A 61 22.15 -32.34 5.78
N VAL A 62 22.46 -31.06 6.01
CA VAL A 62 21.48 -29.98 5.90
C VAL A 62 21.23 -29.73 4.42
N ARG A 63 20.02 -30.09 3.96
CA ARG A 63 19.58 -29.86 2.57
C ARG A 63 19.20 -28.42 2.33
N ALA A 64 18.50 -27.79 3.27
CA ALA A 64 18.10 -26.39 3.18
C ALA A 64 17.73 -25.82 4.54
N VAL A 65 17.78 -24.50 4.65
CA VAL A 65 17.11 -23.74 5.72
C VAL A 65 15.98 -22.94 5.08
N ARG A 66 14.73 -23.38 5.25
CA ARG A 66 13.57 -22.77 4.59
C ARG A 66 12.78 -21.89 5.54
N ARG A 67 12.15 -20.84 5.01
CA ARG A 67 11.18 -20.03 5.74
C ARG A 67 9.87 -20.79 5.87
N VAL A 68 9.21 -20.66 7.01
CA VAL A 68 7.86 -21.16 7.27
C VAL A 68 6.89 -20.02 7.01
N VAL A 69 6.43 -19.89 5.78
CA VAL A 69 5.51 -18.85 5.33
C VAL A 69 4.42 -19.48 4.48
N ASP A 70 3.18 -19.01 4.66
CA ASP A 70 2.05 -19.36 3.81
C ASP A 70 1.82 -18.24 2.78
N PRO A 71 2.05 -18.49 1.47
CA PRO A 71 1.85 -17.50 0.43
C PRO A 71 0.41 -17.00 0.32
N LEU A 72 -0.58 -17.83 0.63
CA LEU A 72 -2.00 -17.45 0.59
C LEU A 72 -2.31 -16.44 1.69
N VAL A 73 -1.86 -16.71 2.92
CA VAL A 73 -2.02 -15.80 4.05
C VAL A 73 -1.31 -14.47 3.78
N MET A 74 -0.10 -14.52 3.20
CA MET A 74 0.62 -13.30 2.82
C MET A 74 -0.14 -12.49 1.76
N GLY A 75 -0.73 -13.13 0.75
CA GLY A 75 -1.58 -12.45 -0.23
C GLY A 75 -2.80 -11.78 0.43
N MET A 76 -3.52 -12.51 1.28
CA MET A 76 -4.66 -11.96 2.03
C MET A 76 -4.26 -10.77 2.91
N LEU A 77 -3.08 -10.81 3.53
CA LEU A 77 -2.58 -9.72 4.37
C LEU A 77 -2.26 -8.46 3.54
N VAL A 78 -1.63 -8.63 2.38
CA VAL A 78 -1.35 -7.55 1.42
C VAL A 78 -2.66 -6.88 0.98
N ASP A 79 -3.67 -7.67 0.61
CA ASP A 79 -4.98 -7.16 0.20
C ASP A 79 -5.70 -6.44 1.35
N ALA A 80 -5.66 -6.99 2.56
CA ALA A 80 -6.27 -6.38 3.74
C ALA A 80 -5.62 -5.02 4.07
N HIS A 81 -4.29 -4.91 3.98
CA HIS A 81 -3.59 -3.63 4.17
C HIS A 81 -3.97 -2.60 3.11
N ALA A 82 -4.14 -3.01 1.85
CA ALA A 82 -4.57 -2.12 0.80
C ALA A 82 -5.99 -1.59 1.04
N GLU A 83 -6.93 -2.44 1.45
CA GLU A 83 -8.29 -2.00 1.76
C GLU A 83 -8.37 -1.13 3.02
N GLU A 84 -7.58 -1.44 4.06
CA GLU A 84 -7.46 -0.62 5.26
C GLU A 84 -6.93 0.78 4.92
N GLY A 85 -5.83 0.87 4.16
CA GLY A 85 -5.27 2.14 3.70
C GLY A 85 -6.25 2.96 2.84
N PHE A 86 -6.99 2.29 1.95
CA PHE A 86 -8.02 2.93 1.12
C PHE A 86 -9.13 3.54 1.98
N ALA A 87 -9.73 2.73 2.86
CA ALA A 87 -10.85 3.16 3.70
C ALA A 87 -10.42 4.27 4.66
N ARG A 88 -9.24 4.15 5.28
CA ARG A 88 -8.69 5.12 6.21
C ARG A 88 -8.49 6.50 5.56
N MET A 89 -7.83 6.55 4.42
CA MET A 89 -7.56 7.84 3.76
C MET A 89 -8.82 8.49 3.22
N ARG A 90 -9.75 7.71 2.66
CA ARG A 90 -11.03 8.24 2.20
C ARG A 90 -11.87 8.78 3.36
N ALA A 91 -11.97 8.04 4.45
CA ALA A 91 -12.71 8.47 5.64
C ALA A 91 -12.11 9.74 6.25
N GLN A 92 -10.78 9.83 6.37
CA GLN A 92 -10.12 11.03 6.87
C GLN A 92 -10.41 12.25 5.99
N ALA A 93 -10.27 12.12 4.67
CA ALA A 93 -10.52 13.22 3.75
C ALA A 93 -11.98 13.72 3.80
N LEU A 94 -12.94 12.80 3.90
CA LEU A 94 -14.36 13.15 4.06
C LEU A 94 -14.65 13.78 5.43
N ALA A 95 -14.00 13.31 6.49
CA ALA A 95 -14.11 13.92 7.81
C ALA A 95 -13.55 15.35 7.82
N ASP A 96 -12.45 15.61 7.11
CA ASP A 96 -11.82 16.93 7.01
C ASP A 96 -12.72 17.96 6.29
N ILE A 97 -13.54 17.53 5.33
CA ILE A 97 -14.46 18.42 4.62
C ILE A 97 -15.87 18.47 5.22
N ALA A 98 -16.24 17.56 6.11
CA ALA A 98 -17.56 17.55 6.73
C ALA A 98 -17.95 18.90 7.36
N PRO A 99 -17.06 19.62 8.10
CA PRO A 99 -17.39 20.92 8.69
C PRO A 99 -17.69 22.02 7.67
N VAL A 100 -17.31 21.86 6.40
CA VAL A 100 -17.61 22.84 5.33
C VAL A 100 -19.11 22.99 5.12
N PHE A 101 -19.87 21.91 5.34
CA PHE A 101 -21.32 21.87 5.13
C PHE A 101 -22.13 22.21 6.39
N GLY A 102 -21.44 22.52 7.50
CA GLY A 102 -22.05 22.76 8.81
C GLY A 102 -21.84 21.59 9.78
N ASP A 103 -22.39 21.73 10.98
CA ASP A 103 -22.43 20.66 11.98
C ASP A 103 -23.83 20.04 12.05
N ALA A 104 -24.01 18.97 12.84
CA ALA A 104 -25.28 18.25 12.98
C ALA A 104 -26.44 19.13 13.49
N THR A 105 -26.17 20.36 13.92
CA THR A 105 -27.11 21.28 14.55
C THR A 105 -27.34 22.58 13.77
N THR A 106 -26.45 22.94 12.85
CA THR A 106 -26.53 24.18 12.06
C THR A 106 -26.08 23.95 10.62
N SER A 107 -26.96 24.21 9.65
CA SER A 107 -26.62 24.22 8.23
C SER A 107 -26.55 25.67 7.74
N ASP A 108 -25.34 26.23 7.76
CA ASP A 108 -25.07 27.64 7.40
C ASP A 108 -25.60 28.00 5.99
N LEU A 109 -25.54 27.05 5.04
CA LEU A 109 -26.08 27.26 3.70
C LEU A 109 -27.61 27.24 3.66
N THR A 110 -28.25 26.28 4.34
CA THR A 110 -29.72 26.19 4.37
C THR A 110 -30.32 27.43 5.02
N ASP A 111 -29.73 27.88 6.13
CA ASP A 111 -30.14 29.11 6.82
C ASP A 111 -29.95 30.35 5.94
N ALA A 112 -28.83 30.44 5.22
CA ALA A 112 -28.57 31.53 4.29
C ALA A 112 -29.60 31.57 3.14
N VAL A 113 -29.97 30.41 2.58
CA VAL A 113 -31.00 30.30 1.53
C VAL A 113 -32.36 30.71 2.05
N MET A 114 -32.76 30.26 3.25
CA MET A 114 -34.04 30.64 3.86
C MET A 114 -34.12 32.16 4.09
N ARG A 115 -33.07 32.76 4.67
CA ARG A 115 -33.00 34.22 4.90
C ARG A 115 -33.02 35.03 3.61
N PHE A 116 -32.42 34.52 2.55
CA PHE A 116 -32.48 35.13 1.23
C PHE A 116 -33.92 35.19 0.72
N PHE A 117 -34.63 34.06 0.67
CA PHE A 117 -36.02 34.03 0.19
C PHE A 117 -36.98 34.83 1.07
N ASP A 118 -36.78 34.82 2.40
CA ASP A 118 -37.58 35.63 3.32
C ASP A 118 -37.39 37.14 3.11
N ALA A 119 -36.14 37.58 2.86
CA ALA A 119 -35.85 38.98 2.56
C ALA A 119 -36.47 39.40 1.23
N TRP A 120 -36.39 38.56 0.20
CA TRP A 120 -37.02 38.82 -1.10
C TRP A 120 -38.54 38.82 -1.04
N ARG A 121 -39.15 37.95 -0.24
CA ARG A 121 -40.60 37.98 0.02
C ARG A 121 -41.03 39.28 0.70
N THR A 122 -40.25 39.74 1.68
CA THR A 122 -40.51 41.02 2.37
C THR A 122 -40.41 42.19 1.41
N PHE A 123 -39.37 42.23 0.57
CA PHE A 123 -39.20 43.24 -0.48
C PHE A 123 -40.35 43.22 -1.50
N ALA A 124 -40.78 42.04 -1.96
CA ALA A 124 -41.90 41.91 -2.89
C ALA A 124 -43.22 42.46 -2.33
N ASN A 125 -43.45 42.32 -1.02
CA ASN A 125 -44.62 42.86 -0.35
C ASN A 125 -44.53 44.38 -0.09
N GLN A 126 -43.32 44.94 -0.02
CA GLN A 126 -43.07 46.35 0.33
C GLN A 126 -41.95 46.99 -0.53
N PRO A 127 -42.15 47.13 -1.86
CA PRO A 127 -41.06 47.51 -2.76
C PRO A 127 -40.57 48.96 -2.59
N ALA A 128 -41.40 49.85 -2.03
CA ALA A 128 -41.03 51.24 -1.76
C ALA A 128 -40.31 51.43 -0.40
N ASP A 129 -40.26 50.41 0.45
CA ASP A 129 -39.59 50.48 1.73
C ASP A 129 -38.07 50.32 1.56
N ALA A 130 -37.32 51.36 1.96
CA ALA A 130 -35.87 51.37 1.83
C ALA A 130 -35.18 50.31 2.71
N GLY A 131 -35.79 49.95 3.86
CA GLY A 131 -35.31 48.90 4.75
C GLY A 131 -35.42 47.52 4.10
N ALA A 132 -36.56 47.21 3.49
CA ALA A 132 -36.80 45.97 2.76
C ALA A 132 -35.85 45.83 1.55
N GLN A 133 -35.60 46.91 0.81
CA GLN A 133 -34.60 46.95 -0.26
C GLN A 133 -33.18 46.65 0.25
N ALA A 134 -32.77 47.30 1.34
CA ALA A 134 -31.46 47.10 1.94
C ALA A 134 -31.29 45.66 2.46
N GLN A 135 -32.31 45.12 3.12
CA GLN A 135 -32.30 43.77 3.65
C GLN A 135 -32.18 42.71 2.54
N ALA A 136 -32.93 42.84 1.45
CA ALA A 136 -32.82 41.93 0.30
C ALA A 136 -31.39 41.91 -0.28
N ARG A 137 -30.75 43.09 -0.42
CA ARG A 137 -29.36 43.19 -0.86
C ARG A 137 -28.39 42.51 0.12
N VAL A 138 -28.51 42.81 1.41
CA VAL A 138 -27.63 42.24 2.46
C VAL A 138 -27.72 40.71 2.50
N GLN A 139 -28.92 40.14 2.43
CA GLN A 139 -29.09 38.68 2.44
C GLN A 139 -28.62 38.02 1.14
N SER A 140 -28.79 38.69 -0.01
CA SER A 140 -28.23 38.23 -1.30
C SER A 140 -26.71 38.16 -1.26
N GLU A 141 -26.06 39.19 -0.73
CA GLU A 141 -24.60 39.16 -0.56
C GLU A 141 -24.14 38.12 0.47
N ALA A 142 -24.90 37.93 1.55
CA ALA A 142 -24.59 36.93 2.57
C ALA A 142 -24.64 35.50 2.02
N LEU A 143 -25.68 35.17 1.23
CA LEU A 143 -25.79 33.90 0.54
C LEU A 143 -24.62 33.68 -0.44
N ALA A 144 -24.34 34.68 -1.27
CA ALA A 144 -23.22 34.61 -2.23
C ALA A 144 -21.85 34.45 -1.54
N ARG A 145 -21.64 35.11 -0.38
CA ARG A 145 -20.44 34.91 0.45
C ARG A 145 -20.35 33.49 1.00
N THR A 146 -21.46 32.88 1.40
CA THR A 146 -21.50 31.51 1.92
C THR A 146 -21.13 30.49 0.85
N PHE A 147 -21.72 30.58 -0.34
CA PHE A 147 -21.31 29.74 -1.49
C PHE A 147 -19.82 29.86 -1.79
N ARG A 148 -19.30 31.09 -1.92
CA ARG A 148 -17.88 31.32 -2.21
C ARG A 148 -16.95 30.75 -1.13
N ARG A 149 -17.32 30.87 0.14
CA ARG A 149 -16.56 30.33 1.27
C ARG A 149 -16.51 28.81 1.27
N GLN A 150 -17.65 28.15 1.03
CA GLN A 150 -17.70 26.69 0.93
C GLN A 150 -16.93 26.18 -0.29
N ALA A 151 -17.10 26.82 -1.45
CA ALA A 151 -16.32 26.53 -2.66
C ALA A 151 -14.81 26.62 -2.39
N ALA A 152 -14.35 27.73 -1.81
CA ALA A 152 -12.93 27.93 -1.49
C ALA A 152 -12.40 26.90 -0.49
N ALA A 153 -13.22 26.45 0.47
CA ALA A 153 -12.82 25.41 1.43
C ALA A 153 -12.65 24.04 0.76
N LEU A 154 -13.55 23.68 -0.18
CA LEU A 154 -13.44 22.46 -0.98
C LEU A 154 -12.22 22.53 -1.91
N ASP A 155 -11.99 23.66 -2.58
CA ASP A 155 -10.83 23.86 -3.46
C ASP A 155 -9.51 23.75 -2.65
N ALA A 156 -9.46 24.32 -1.45
CA ALA A 156 -8.32 24.17 -0.55
C ALA A 156 -8.12 22.71 -0.09
N ALA A 157 -9.20 21.94 0.10
CA ALA A 157 -9.11 20.52 0.43
C ALA A 157 -8.55 19.72 -0.75
N LEU A 158 -8.97 20.01 -1.99
CA LEU A 158 -8.43 19.37 -3.20
C LEU A 158 -6.92 19.59 -3.32
N VAL A 159 -6.44 20.83 -3.11
CA VAL A 159 -5.00 21.15 -3.14
C VAL A 159 -4.21 20.34 -2.09
N ARG A 160 -4.76 20.20 -0.87
CA ARG A 160 -4.13 19.40 0.19
C ARG A 160 -4.07 17.92 -0.17
N LEU A 161 -5.15 17.36 -0.73
CA LEU A 161 -5.19 15.97 -1.16
C LEU A 161 -4.20 15.70 -2.30
N ASP A 162 -4.06 16.61 -3.26
CA ASP A 162 -3.07 16.49 -4.33
C ASP A 162 -1.64 16.50 -3.78
N GLN A 163 -1.36 17.28 -2.74
CA GLN A 163 -0.05 17.25 -2.08
C GLN A 163 0.18 15.92 -1.36
N GLN A 164 -0.78 15.47 -0.56
CA GLN A 164 -0.70 14.16 0.12
C GLN A 164 -0.52 13.02 -0.87
N LEU A 165 -1.21 13.07 -2.02
CA LEU A 165 -1.08 12.08 -3.08
C LEU A 165 0.34 12.02 -3.63
N ARG A 166 0.96 13.19 -3.93
CA ARG A 166 2.35 13.25 -4.38
C ARG A 166 3.34 12.72 -3.34
N ASP A 167 3.10 13.00 -2.06
CA ASP A 167 3.94 12.50 -0.98
C ASP A 167 3.85 10.98 -0.84
N ARG A 168 2.63 10.41 -0.96
CA ARG A 168 2.43 8.94 -0.96
C ARG A 168 3.01 8.26 -2.19
N VAL A 169 2.91 8.88 -3.36
CA VAL A 169 3.56 8.39 -4.59
C VAL A 169 5.08 8.37 -4.44
N THR A 170 5.66 9.41 -3.85
CA THR A 170 7.10 9.46 -3.56
C THR A 170 7.53 8.33 -2.62
N GLN A 171 6.76 8.09 -1.55
CA GLN A 171 7.01 6.97 -0.62
C GLN A 171 6.88 5.61 -1.31
N ALA A 172 5.88 5.43 -2.17
CA ALA A 172 5.69 4.21 -2.94
C ALA A 172 6.89 3.95 -3.87
N ASN A 173 7.38 4.98 -4.59
CA ASN A 173 8.55 4.85 -5.47
C ASN A 173 9.82 4.46 -4.69
N ALA A 174 10.04 5.03 -3.50
CA ALA A 174 11.16 4.65 -2.65
C ALA A 174 11.10 3.17 -2.21
N LEU A 175 9.90 2.67 -1.89
CA LEU A 175 9.69 1.25 -1.57
C LEU A 175 9.90 0.36 -2.80
N LEU A 176 9.46 0.79 -3.98
CA LEU A 176 9.69 0.07 -5.23
C LEU A 176 11.19 -0.07 -5.51
N ASP A 177 11.97 1.00 -5.33
CA ASP A 177 13.43 0.97 -5.47
C ASP A 177 14.08 0.03 -4.45
N GLN A 178 13.63 0.07 -3.19
CA GLN A 178 14.10 -0.83 -2.15
C GLN A 178 13.82 -2.31 -2.50
N ILE A 179 12.61 -2.62 -2.96
CA ILE A 179 12.23 -3.98 -3.38
C ILE A 179 13.06 -4.42 -4.58
N ALA A 180 13.28 -3.55 -5.55
CA ALA A 180 14.12 -3.82 -6.71
C ALA A 180 15.59 -4.08 -6.31
N ALA A 181 16.14 -3.32 -5.36
CA ALA A 181 17.47 -3.54 -4.82
C ALA A 181 17.57 -4.89 -4.09
N LEU A 182 16.62 -5.20 -3.20
CA LEU A 182 16.56 -6.46 -2.47
C LEU A 182 16.44 -7.67 -3.42
N ASN A 183 15.64 -7.55 -4.48
CA ASN A 183 15.54 -8.59 -5.50
C ASN A 183 16.90 -8.87 -6.18
N ARG A 184 17.68 -7.84 -6.51
CA ARG A 184 19.03 -8.01 -7.08
C ARG A 184 19.99 -8.67 -6.09
N GLU A 185 19.91 -8.30 -4.82
CA GLU A 185 20.80 -8.83 -3.79
C GLU A 185 20.50 -10.30 -3.46
N ILE A 186 19.21 -10.64 -3.32
CA ILE A 186 18.75 -12.03 -3.18
C ILE A 186 19.25 -12.87 -4.35
N GLN A 187 19.08 -12.38 -5.58
CA GLN A 187 19.54 -13.07 -6.78
C GLN A 187 21.06 -13.28 -6.77
N ARG A 188 21.85 -12.25 -6.45
CA ARG A 188 23.32 -12.35 -6.39
C ARG A 188 23.76 -13.39 -5.36
N LEU A 189 23.19 -13.36 -4.15
CA LEU A 189 23.54 -14.32 -3.10
C LEU A 189 23.14 -15.74 -3.50
N GLU A 190 21.93 -15.94 -3.98
CA GLU A 190 21.42 -17.27 -4.35
C GLU A 190 22.12 -17.84 -5.60
N ALA A 191 22.56 -17.00 -6.54
CA ALA A 191 23.37 -17.41 -7.69
C ALA A 191 24.84 -17.70 -7.31
N SER A 192 25.39 -16.99 -6.33
CA SER A 192 26.78 -17.19 -5.85
C SER A 192 26.94 -18.42 -4.96
N ASN A 193 25.84 -18.91 -4.37
CA ASN A 193 25.87 -20.07 -3.50
C ASN A 193 26.03 -21.36 -4.31
N ALA A 194 27.28 -21.85 -4.37
CA ALA A 194 27.67 -23.14 -4.96
C ALA A 194 27.05 -24.39 -4.27
N ARG A 195 26.30 -24.19 -3.18
CA ARG A 195 25.57 -25.24 -2.47
C ARG A 195 24.06 -24.96 -2.52
N PRO A 196 23.25 -25.86 -3.11
CA PRO A 196 21.79 -25.80 -2.98
C PRO A 196 21.42 -25.74 -1.49
N GLY A 197 20.60 -24.76 -1.08
CA GLY A 197 20.03 -24.74 0.28
C GLY A 197 20.39 -23.58 1.21
N ALA A 198 21.12 -22.56 0.75
CA ALA A 198 21.34 -21.31 1.49
C ALA A 198 20.53 -20.14 0.87
N PRO A 199 19.19 -20.14 1.02
CA PRO A 199 18.37 -19.01 0.59
C PRO A 199 18.71 -17.76 1.40
N ALA A 200 18.61 -16.59 0.77
CA ALA A 200 18.83 -15.31 1.43
C ALA A 200 17.61 -14.94 2.29
N ASN A 201 17.31 -15.74 3.31
CA ASN A 201 16.06 -15.68 4.09
C ASN A 201 15.82 -14.30 4.70
N ASP A 202 16.85 -13.69 5.29
CA ASP A 202 16.73 -12.39 5.94
C ASP A 202 16.44 -11.27 4.92
N LEU A 203 17.03 -11.33 3.72
CA LEU A 203 16.72 -10.39 2.63
C LEU A 203 15.31 -10.61 2.08
N ARG A 204 14.86 -11.87 2.02
CA ARG A 204 13.48 -12.20 1.64
C ARG A 204 12.49 -11.66 2.68
N ASP A 205 12.80 -11.72 3.97
CA ASP A 205 11.99 -11.11 5.05
C ASP A 205 11.92 -9.58 4.91
N GLN A 206 13.06 -8.92 4.69
CA GLN A 206 13.12 -7.46 4.45
C GLN A 206 12.30 -7.05 3.23
N ARG A 207 12.36 -7.83 2.15
CA ARG A 207 11.61 -7.58 0.93
C ARG A 207 10.12 -7.74 1.18
N ASP A 208 9.70 -8.83 1.81
CA ASP A 208 8.29 -9.07 2.09
C ASP A 208 7.72 -8.00 3.04
N ALA A 209 8.53 -7.48 3.98
CA ALA A 209 8.17 -6.32 4.80
C ALA A 209 8.01 -5.03 3.98
N ALA A 210 8.93 -4.76 3.05
CA ALA A 210 8.81 -3.62 2.13
C ALA A 210 7.57 -3.74 1.23
N VAL A 211 7.23 -4.95 0.79
CA VAL A 211 6.01 -5.24 0.01
C VAL A 211 4.75 -4.98 0.85
N ARG A 212 4.70 -5.40 2.12
CA ARG A 212 3.57 -5.09 3.00
C ARG A 212 3.39 -3.58 3.20
N LYS A 213 4.48 -2.84 3.38
CA LYS A 213 4.45 -1.37 3.48
C LYS A 213 3.97 -0.73 2.17
N LEU A 214 4.41 -1.26 1.03
CA LEU A 214 3.96 -0.79 -0.28
C LEU A 214 2.46 -1.07 -0.49
N ALA A 215 1.98 -2.24 -0.07
CA ALA A 215 0.59 -2.66 -0.20
C ALA A 215 -0.38 -1.73 0.54
N ALA A 216 0.03 -1.19 1.70
CA ALA A 216 -0.73 -0.16 2.40
C ALA A 216 -0.86 1.13 1.58
N LEU A 217 0.16 1.50 0.80
CA LEU A 217 0.14 2.70 -0.05
C LEU A 217 -0.64 2.47 -1.35
N ILE A 218 -0.40 1.35 -2.02
CA ILE A 218 -1.03 0.99 -3.29
C ILE A 218 -1.15 -0.52 -3.40
N SER A 219 -2.32 -1.01 -3.86
CA SER A 219 -2.52 -2.43 -4.08
C SER A 219 -1.57 -2.96 -5.16
N VAL A 220 -0.83 -4.01 -4.80
CA VAL A 220 0.12 -4.69 -5.66
C VAL A 220 -0.13 -6.19 -5.61
N GLN A 221 0.07 -6.85 -6.73
CA GLN A 221 0.00 -8.30 -6.85
C GLN A 221 1.40 -8.87 -6.96
N TRP A 222 1.64 -9.90 -6.15
CA TRP A 222 2.88 -10.66 -6.15
C TRP A 222 2.80 -11.82 -7.14
N ILE A 223 3.63 -11.80 -8.17
CA ILE A 223 3.72 -12.88 -9.16
C ILE A 223 5.01 -13.67 -8.93
N PRO A 224 4.93 -14.94 -8.50
CA PRO A 224 6.07 -15.84 -8.48
C PRO A 224 6.59 -16.04 -9.92
N SER A 225 7.89 -15.93 -10.12
CA SER A 225 8.54 -16.31 -11.39
C SER A 225 9.25 -17.65 -11.26
N ALA A 226 9.22 -18.44 -12.32
CA ALA A 226 9.94 -19.71 -12.43
C ALA A 226 11.46 -19.55 -12.26
N ASN A 227 11.98 -18.34 -12.50
CA ASN A 227 13.40 -18.01 -12.46
C ASN A 227 13.85 -17.57 -11.06
N GLY A 228 12.95 -17.58 -10.06
CA GLY A 228 13.22 -17.10 -8.70
C GLY A 228 13.10 -15.58 -8.53
N GLU A 229 12.78 -14.83 -9.60
CA GLU A 229 12.62 -13.37 -9.59
C GLU A 229 11.13 -12.97 -9.48
N PRO A 230 10.60 -12.70 -8.29
CA PRO A 230 9.22 -12.28 -8.18
C PRO A 230 8.99 -10.94 -8.88
N MET A 231 7.84 -10.83 -9.53
CA MET A 231 7.39 -9.60 -10.18
C MET A 231 6.30 -8.96 -9.32
N LEU A 232 6.31 -7.63 -9.26
CA LEU A 232 5.20 -6.86 -8.71
C LEU A 232 4.47 -6.17 -9.85
N GLN A 233 3.15 -6.26 -9.83
CA GLN A 233 2.29 -5.55 -10.76
C GLN A 233 1.11 -4.90 -10.04
N LEU A 234 0.49 -3.93 -10.69
CA LEU A 234 -0.81 -3.42 -10.29
C LEU A 234 -1.93 -4.36 -10.74
N ALA A 235 -3.13 -4.18 -10.19
CA ALA A 235 -4.33 -4.90 -10.63
C ALA A 235 -4.67 -4.65 -12.12
N SER A 236 -4.21 -3.53 -12.70
CA SER A 236 -4.30 -3.25 -14.15
C SER A 236 -3.42 -4.16 -15.00
N GLY A 237 -2.44 -4.86 -14.41
CA GLY A 237 -1.40 -5.60 -15.11
C GLY A 237 -0.13 -4.78 -15.37
N ASP A 238 -0.07 -3.52 -14.94
CA ASP A 238 1.13 -2.70 -15.07
C ASP A 238 2.24 -3.20 -14.16
N LEU A 239 3.35 -3.64 -14.75
CA LEU A 239 4.53 -4.11 -14.02
C LEU A 239 5.23 -2.94 -13.31
N LEU A 240 5.40 -3.06 -11.99
CA LEU A 240 6.10 -2.09 -11.16
C LEU A 240 7.52 -2.52 -10.80
N VAL A 241 7.75 -3.83 -10.59
CA VAL A 241 9.09 -4.36 -10.33
C VAL A 241 9.29 -5.63 -11.14
N GLN A 242 10.38 -5.67 -11.91
CA GLN A 242 10.79 -6.85 -12.67
C GLN A 242 12.32 -6.91 -12.77
N GLY A 243 12.91 -8.08 -12.52
CA GLY A 243 14.35 -8.32 -12.71
C GLY A 243 15.25 -7.32 -11.98
N GLY A 244 14.83 -6.85 -10.81
CA GLY A 244 15.59 -5.87 -10.02
C GLY A 244 15.56 -4.44 -10.55
N LYS A 245 14.63 -4.11 -11.46
CA LYS A 245 14.30 -2.76 -11.88
C LYS A 245 12.92 -2.37 -11.35
N ALA A 246 12.81 -1.16 -10.82
CA ALA A 246 11.54 -0.53 -10.47
C ALA A 246 11.08 0.38 -11.62
N ARG A 247 9.77 0.44 -11.84
CA ARG A 247 9.10 1.48 -12.60
C ARG A 247 8.39 2.41 -11.65
N HIS A 248 8.42 3.70 -11.94
CA HIS A 248 7.93 4.71 -11.01
C HIS A 248 6.53 5.19 -11.36
N LEU A 249 5.80 5.58 -10.32
CA LEU A 249 4.50 6.21 -10.41
C LEU A 249 4.68 7.73 -10.41
N VAL A 250 3.81 8.44 -11.11
CA VAL A 250 3.75 9.90 -11.14
C VAL A 250 2.30 10.38 -11.05
N VAL A 251 2.10 11.57 -10.51
CA VAL A 251 0.82 12.28 -10.57
C VAL A 251 0.88 13.24 -11.76
N ASP A 252 0.01 13.06 -12.74
CA ASP A 252 -0.04 13.90 -13.94
C ASP A 252 -0.58 15.31 -13.65
N ALA A 253 -0.59 16.17 -14.67
CA ALA A 253 -1.09 17.55 -14.55
C ALA A 253 -2.58 17.66 -14.22
N SER A 254 -3.36 16.60 -14.50
CA SER A 254 -4.77 16.47 -14.15
C SER A 254 -4.96 15.85 -12.76
N GLY A 255 -3.87 15.54 -12.06
CA GLY A 255 -3.86 14.89 -10.76
C GLY A 255 -4.01 13.36 -10.82
N ASN A 256 -4.11 12.73 -11.98
CA ASN A 256 -4.31 11.29 -12.06
C ASN A 256 -2.99 10.53 -11.94
N LEU A 257 -3.06 9.29 -11.48
CA LEU A 257 -1.89 8.43 -11.36
C LEU A 257 -1.51 7.87 -12.74
N ALA A 258 -0.24 7.98 -13.08
CA ALA A 258 0.34 7.49 -14.33
C ALA A 258 1.68 6.80 -14.08
N LEU A 259 2.14 6.03 -15.06
CA LEU A 259 3.51 5.52 -15.08
C LEU A 259 4.47 6.64 -15.52
N ALA A 260 5.56 6.83 -14.79
CA ALA A 260 6.51 7.91 -15.05
C ALA A 260 7.18 7.77 -16.43
N GLU A 261 7.45 6.54 -16.88
CA GLU A 261 8.20 6.27 -18.11
C GLU A 261 7.36 6.49 -19.38
N THR A 262 6.08 6.14 -19.33
CA THR A 262 5.19 6.16 -20.49
C THR A 262 4.19 7.31 -20.44
N GLN A 263 4.03 7.94 -19.27
CA GLN A 263 2.93 8.87 -18.95
C GLN A 263 1.54 8.23 -19.19
N ALA A 264 1.48 6.90 -19.29
CA ALA A 264 0.23 6.19 -19.48
C ALA A 264 -0.59 6.25 -18.19
N PRO A 265 -1.87 6.67 -18.26
CA PRO A 265 -2.72 6.71 -17.09
C PRO A 265 -3.03 5.31 -16.60
N ILE A 266 -3.06 5.12 -15.29
CA ILE A 266 -3.38 3.84 -14.68
C ILE A 266 -4.90 3.70 -14.60
N GLN A 267 -5.45 2.86 -15.50
CA GLN A 267 -6.89 2.67 -15.67
C GLN A 267 -7.40 1.45 -14.89
N ALA A 268 -7.24 1.45 -13.57
CA ALA A 268 -7.78 0.41 -12.70
C ALA A 268 -8.27 0.97 -11.37
N PRO A 269 -9.21 0.29 -10.69
CA PRO A 269 -9.56 0.63 -9.32
C PRO A 269 -8.32 0.54 -8.44
N LEU A 270 -7.85 1.70 -7.98
CA LEU A 270 -6.74 1.81 -7.07
C LEU A 270 -7.23 1.53 -5.64
N ARG A 271 -6.52 0.66 -4.93
CA ARG A 271 -6.64 0.48 -3.47
C ARG A 271 -5.35 0.95 -2.79
N GLY A 272 -5.30 0.87 -1.47
CA GLY A 272 -4.28 1.51 -0.65
C GLY A 272 -4.57 2.99 -0.42
N GLU A 273 -3.71 3.64 0.35
CA GLU A 273 -3.81 5.07 0.65
C GLU A 273 -3.92 5.95 -0.59
N ILE A 274 -3.15 5.65 -1.64
CA ILE A 274 -3.18 6.36 -2.93
C ILE A 274 -4.56 6.26 -3.56
N GLY A 275 -5.15 5.06 -3.60
CA GLY A 275 -6.51 4.86 -4.10
C GLY A 275 -7.56 5.61 -3.28
N GLY A 276 -7.42 5.60 -1.95
CA GLY A 276 -8.32 6.33 -1.05
C GLY A 276 -8.29 7.84 -1.28
N LEU A 277 -7.10 8.41 -1.49
CA LEU A 277 -6.91 9.83 -1.82
C LEU A 277 -7.50 10.18 -3.19
N VAL A 278 -7.27 9.35 -4.21
CA VAL A 278 -7.85 9.57 -5.56
C VAL A 278 -9.38 9.53 -5.50
N GLN A 279 -9.95 8.56 -4.78
CA GLN A 279 -11.40 8.48 -4.60
C GLN A 279 -11.95 9.67 -3.83
N ALA A 280 -11.31 10.06 -2.72
CA ALA A 280 -11.74 11.22 -1.95
C ALA A 280 -11.72 12.51 -2.77
N ARG A 281 -10.72 12.68 -3.64
CA ARG A 281 -10.66 13.80 -4.56
C ARG A 281 -11.85 13.81 -5.51
N GLN A 282 -12.21 12.67 -6.11
CA GLN A 282 -13.39 12.56 -6.98
C GLN A 282 -14.69 12.85 -6.23
N ASP A 283 -14.81 12.38 -4.98
CA ASP A 283 -15.97 12.65 -4.12
C ASP A 283 -16.11 14.16 -3.86
N ILE A 284 -15.00 14.85 -3.53
CA ILE A 284 -14.98 16.29 -3.26
C ILE A 284 -15.22 17.11 -4.53
N GLN A 285 -14.66 16.72 -5.68
CA GLN A 285 -14.94 17.36 -6.97
C GLN A 285 -16.42 17.26 -7.33
N THR A 286 -17.04 16.10 -7.07
CA THR A 286 -18.48 15.91 -7.26
C THR A 286 -19.28 16.87 -6.38
N LEU A 287 -18.93 16.99 -5.08
CA LEU A 287 -19.57 17.93 -4.16
C LEU A 287 -19.39 19.39 -4.57
N ARG A 288 -18.18 19.75 -5.03
CA ARG A 288 -17.86 21.09 -5.55
C ARG A 288 -18.73 21.45 -6.75
N GLY A 289 -18.91 20.51 -7.68
CA GLY A 289 -19.79 20.66 -8.84
C GLY A 289 -21.26 20.77 -8.46
N ALA A 290 -21.73 20.00 -7.49
CA ALA A 290 -23.10 20.11 -6.97
C ALA A 290 -23.35 21.47 -6.31
N LEU A 291 -22.38 22.01 -5.57
CA LEU A 291 -22.45 23.35 -4.98
C LEU A 291 -22.52 24.44 -6.06
N ASP A 292 -21.74 24.33 -7.14
CA ASP A 292 -21.81 25.25 -8.28
C ASP A 292 -23.16 25.18 -8.98
N GLN A 293 -23.70 23.97 -9.17
CA GLN A 293 -25.00 23.79 -9.80
C GLN A 293 -26.11 24.43 -8.96
N MET A 294 -26.12 24.19 -7.65
CA MET A 294 -27.08 24.82 -6.74
C MET A 294 -26.99 26.36 -6.77
N ALA A 295 -25.78 26.92 -6.84
CA ALA A 295 -25.58 28.36 -6.92
C ALA A 295 -26.03 28.96 -8.26
N ARG A 296 -26.07 28.18 -9.35
CA ARG A 296 -26.56 28.62 -10.66
C ARG A 296 -28.08 28.54 -10.79
N ASP A 297 -28.70 27.58 -10.10
CA ASP A 297 -30.13 27.34 -10.14
C ASP A 297 -30.93 28.32 -9.26
N LEU A 298 -30.25 29.01 -8.33
CA LEU A 298 -30.79 30.09 -7.47
C LEU A 298 -30.70 31.46 -8.14
#